data_AF-A0A2W7MMI2-F1
#
_entry.id   AF-A0A2W7MMI2-F1
#
_cell.length_a   1.000
_cell.length_b   1.000
_cell.length_c   1.000
_cell.angle_alpha   90.00
_cell.angle_beta   90.00
_cell.angle_gamma   90.00
#
_symmetry.space_group_name_H-M   'P 1'
#
loop_
_entity.id
_entity.type
_entity.pdbx_description
1 polymer ?
#
loop_
_entity_poly.entity_id
_entity_poly.type
_entity_poly.pdbx_seq_one_letter_code
_entity_poly.pdbx_strand_id
1 'polypeptide(L)'
;MARDKDIPQVWEHSTGGGGSGIGYRYLRDMTPTELAEREARQKTYDDMLARQQAYEDRIFKEVEQSKQFAPRGCVFAKSCNLPDGVINHDNPAGFVPVEKLADYGLWAVLGTGAAITAEGIPLKLVGGSATGGAIAQRLGGSLALRLLTGSAVVATGTAVGTVALLMPNTSLSPDSAFYKNEQYAALDAGRTRVRINVKTLPDGSVNAYGFYTGGKKDWEFVPVIKAKKEGEQFVADIGNGIGLTWTPAADPDDAPKVPALEGAPPLPTIWVYPPTEQANKILVNPEHPPEYQDAIIWFPADAGLKPIYIVLNARYEPGGVTGVGEDVAGIWLAGAGTGLGAPIPTRIADVLRGQKFRDFDTFRAAFWTAVGNDPELFNQFKPNNRSKLLNGKAPFAQRPEHNGENARYEIHHIEHIKNGGAVYDVDNLSVVTPKRHVEIHREDRQ
;
A
#
# COMPACT_ATOMS: atom_id res chain seq x y z
N MET A 1 -8.66 81.21 9.82
CA MET A 1 -8.53 80.56 8.50
C MET A 1 -9.23 79.21 8.58
N ALA A 2 -10.10 78.89 7.62
CA ALA A 2 -10.80 77.62 7.59
C ALA A 2 -9.81 76.51 7.20
N ARG A 3 -9.78 75.41 7.96
CA ARG A 3 -8.89 74.28 7.66
C ARG A 3 -9.35 73.56 6.40
N ASP A 4 -8.39 72.99 5.67
CA ASP A 4 -8.66 71.96 4.68
C ASP A 4 -8.99 70.65 5.43
N LYS A 5 -10.18 70.08 5.20
CA LYS A 5 -10.68 68.95 6.01
C LYS A 5 -10.09 67.61 5.59
N ASP A 6 -9.36 67.56 4.49
CA ASP A 6 -8.89 66.33 3.86
C ASP A 6 -7.46 65.95 4.27
N ILE A 7 -6.76 66.81 5.03
CA ILE A 7 -5.40 66.51 5.52
C ILE A 7 -5.48 65.77 6.87
N PRO A 8 -4.92 64.55 6.98
CA PRO A 8 -4.90 63.82 8.24
C PRO A 8 -4.07 64.53 9.31
N GLN A 9 -4.43 64.34 10.58
CA GLN A 9 -3.81 65.02 11.72
C GLN A 9 -2.98 64.07 12.57
N VAL A 10 -1.93 64.59 13.19
CA VAL A 10 -1.06 63.88 14.14
C VAL A 10 -0.99 64.67 15.46
N TRP A 11 -0.85 63.94 16.56
CA TRP A 11 -0.70 64.53 17.90
C TRP A 11 0.72 65.04 18.11
N GLU A 12 0.85 66.32 18.43
CA GLU A 12 2.12 66.95 18.78
C GLU A 12 2.13 67.35 20.25
N HIS A 13 3.27 67.16 20.91
CA HIS A 13 3.51 67.61 22.28
C HIS A 13 4.38 68.86 22.24
N SER A 14 3.89 69.96 22.80
CA SER A 14 4.70 71.15 23.02
C SER A 14 5.05 71.26 24.49
N THR A 15 6.35 71.29 24.80
CA THR A 15 6.87 71.60 26.13
C THR A 15 7.12 73.10 26.21
N GLY A 16 6.27 73.83 26.93
CA GLY A 16 6.50 75.24 27.22
C GLY A 16 7.77 75.42 28.05
N GLY A 17 8.77 76.11 27.50
CA GLY A 17 10.09 76.36 28.12
C GLY A 17 10.08 77.31 29.33
N GLY A 18 9.10 77.20 30.22
CA GLY A 18 8.95 78.05 31.40
C GLY A 18 8.42 77.27 32.60
N GLY A 19 9.32 76.70 33.39
CA GLY A 19 9.26 76.49 34.85
C GLY A 19 8.11 75.70 35.50
N SER A 20 6.99 75.39 34.83
CA SER A 20 5.79 74.78 35.47
C SER A 20 5.41 73.39 34.96
N GLY A 21 6.13 72.83 33.98
CA GLY A 21 6.02 71.41 33.62
C GLY A 21 4.69 70.92 33.04
N ILE A 22 3.75 71.81 32.67
CA ILE A 22 2.49 71.39 32.03
C ILE A 22 2.66 71.44 30.51
N GLY A 23 2.94 70.28 29.90
CA GLY A 23 2.92 70.11 28.44
C GLY A 23 1.50 69.91 27.94
N TYR A 24 1.08 70.65 26.91
CA TYR A 24 -0.22 70.46 26.27
C TYR A 24 -0.05 69.69 24.95
N ARG A 25 -1.03 68.84 24.64
CA ARG A 25 -1.08 68.06 23.39
C ARG A 25 -2.14 68.67 22.48
N TYR A 26 -1.79 68.97 21.24
CA TYR A 26 -2.75 69.44 20.23
C TYR A 26 -2.60 68.65 18.93
N LEU A 27 -3.69 68.59 18.17
CA LEU A 27 -3.71 67.99 16.84
C LEU A 27 -3.24 69.03 15.83
N ARG A 28 -2.22 68.69 15.05
CA ARG A 28 -1.84 69.46 13.88
C ARG A 28 -1.96 68.62 12.62
N ASP A 29 -2.12 69.30 11.50
CA ASP A 29 -2.11 68.66 10.20
C ASP A 29 -0.73 68.03 9.95
N MET A 30 -0.71 66.87 9.31
CA MET A 30 0.54 66.20 8.96
C MET A 30 1.33 67.06 7.97
N THR A 31 2.63 67.17 8.20
CA THR A 31 3.55 67.83 7.27
C THR A 31 3.68 67.02 5.97
N PRO A 32 4.15 67.63 4.85
CA PRO A 32 4.39 66.90 3.60
C PRO A 32 5.29 65.68 3.77
N THR A 33 6.28 65.75 4.67
CA THR A 33 7.18 64.63 4.97
C THR A 33 6.46 63.49 5.71
N GLU A 34 5.64 63.80 6.72
CA GLU A 34 4.88 62.79 7.46
C GLU A 34 3.80 62.13 6.59
N LEU A 35 3.19 62.87 5.67
CA LEU A 35 2.27 62.36 4.65
C LEU A 35 2.99 61.36 3.74
N ALA A 36 4.17 61.73 3.21
CA ALA A 36 4.96 60.84 2.36
C ALA A 36 5.40 59.56 3.10
N GLU A 37 5.78 59.66 4.38
CA GLU A 37 6.12 58.49 5.22
C GLU A 37 4.91 57.58 5.50
N ARG A 38 3.72 58.17 5.63
CA ARG A 38 2.48 57.40 5.80
C ARG A 38 2.08 56.70 4.50
N GLU A 39 2.13 57.39 3.37
CA GLU A 39 1.86 56.82 2.05
C GLU A 39 2.86 55.72 1.72
N ALA A 40 4.15 55.91 2.03
CA ALA A 40 5.16 54.87 1.85
C ALA A 40 4.85 53.62 2.70
N ARG A 41 4.47 53.79 3.97
CA ARG A 41 4.08 52.68 4.85
C ARG A 41 2.83 51.96 4.34
N GLN A 42 1.83 52.71 3.90
CA GLN A 42 0.59 52.17 3.35
C GLN A 42 0.87 51.39 2.06
N LYS A 43 1.72 51.93 1.18
CA LYS A 43 2.15 51.25 -0.04
C LYS A 43 2.87 49.93 0.27
N THR A 44 3.76 49.88 1.26
CA THR A 44 4.38 48.59 1.68
C THR A 44 3.37 47.59 2.21
N TYR A 45 2.32 48.05 2.90
CA TYR A 45 1.26 47.18 3.39
C TYR A 45 0.39 46.66 2.25
N ASP A 46 0.02 47.52 1.31
CA ASP A 46 -0.77 47.16 0.12
C ASP A 46 0.02 46.20 -0.80
N ASP A 47 1.33 46.43 -0.97
CA ASP A 47 2.22 45.53 -1.71
C ASP A 47 2.34 44.15 -1.04
N MET A 48 2.35 44.10 0.30
CA MET A 48 2.35 42.84 1.05
C MET A 48 1.03 42.09 0.86
N LEU A 49 -0.10 42.79 0.99
CA LEU A 49 -1.43 42.21 0.81
C LEU A 49 -1.62 41.69 -0.61
N ALA A 50 -1.17 42.43 -1.62
CA ALA A 50 -1.21 42.01 -3.02
C ALA A 50 -0.36 40.75 -3.28
N ARG A 51 0.80 40.60 -2.62
CA ARG A 51 1.62 39.38 -2.70
C ARG A 51 0.94 38.19 -2.03
N GLN A 52 0.32 38.39 -0.88
CA GLN A 52 -0.43 37.35 -0.18
C GLN A 52 -1.63 36.89 -1.03
N GLN A 53 -2.38 37.83 -1.60
CA GLN A 53 -3.52 37.50 -2.45
C GLN A 53 -3.10 36.82 -3.75
N ALA A 54 -1.99 37.25 -4.39
CA ALA A 54 -1.43 36.55 -5.54
C ALA A 54 -0.95 35.12 -5.21
N TYR A 55 -0.46 34.89 -3.99
CA TYR A 55 -0.11 33.57 -3.50
C TYR A 55 -1.36 32.71 -3.27
N GLU A 56 -2.38 33.25 -2.59
CA GLU A 56 -3.65 32.57 -2.34
C GLU A 56 -4.38 32.24 -3.66
N ASP A 57 -4.46 33.18 -4.60
CA ASP A 57 -5.04 32.98 -5.94
C ASP A 57 -4.27 31.91 -6.73
N ARG A 58 -2.93 31.89 -6.62
CA ARG A 58 -2.11 30.85 -7.25
C ARG A 58 -2.40 29.48 -6.64
N ILE A 59 -2.45 29.37 -5.32
CA ILE A 59 -2.79 28.12 -4.63
C ILE A 59 -4.22 27.68 -4.99
N PHE A 60 -5.19 28.59 -5.01
CA PHE A 60 -6.56 28.30 -5.38
C PHE A 60 -6.66 27.83 -6.83
N LYS A 61 -5.93 28.49 -7.75
CA LYS A 61 -5.85 28.10 -9.16
C LYS A 61 -5.13 26.77 -9.37
N GLU A 62 -4.08 26.48 -8.60
CA GLU A 62 -3.40 25.17 -8.60
C GLU A 62 -4.34 24.06 -8.07
N VAL A 63 -5.13 24.35 -7.02
CA VAL A 63 -6.17 23.45 -6.48
C VAL A 63 -7.36 23.28 -7.44
N GLU A 64 -7.74 24.32 -8.16
CA GLU A 64 -8.84 24.29 -9.13
C GLU A 64 -8.41 23.61 -10.43
N GLN A 65 -7.16 23.80 -10.85
CA GLN A 65 -6.54 23.01 -11.92
C GLN A 65 -6.41 21.54 -11.51
N SER A 66 -5.96 21.22 -10.30
CA SER A 66 -5.88 19.82 -9.85
C SER A 66 -7.25 19.15 -9.76
N LYS A 67 -8.31 19.91 -9.42
CA LYS A 67 -9.72 19.45 -9.50
C LYS A 67 -10.24 19.28 -10.93
N GLN A 68 -9.87 20.17 -11.87
CA GLN A 68 -10.21 20.04 -13.30
C GLN A 68 -9.50 18.85 -13.97
N PHE A 69 -8.34 18.45 -13.46
CA PHE A 69 -7.58 17.27 -13.91
C PHE A 69 -7.96 15.97 -13.19
N ALA A 70 -9.02 15.94 -12.38
CA ALA A 70 -9.57 14.68 -11.85
C ALA A 70 -9.86 13.74 -13.03
N PRO A 71 -9.05 12.68 -13.25
CA PRO A 71 -9.01 11.98 -14.53
C PRO A 71 -10.21 11.04 -14.60
N ARG A 72 -11.35 11.56 -15.04
CA ARG A 72 -12.54 10.76 -15.34
C ARG A 72 -12.23 9.84 -16.53
N GLY A 73 -11.63 8.67 -16.25
CA GLY A 73 -11.44 7.61 -17.24
C GLY A 73 -10.04 7.03 -17.37
N CYS A 74 -8.99 7.65 -16.81
CA CYS A 74 -7.63 7.13 -16.97
C CYS A 74 -7.38 5.85 -16.19
N VAL A 75 -6.40 5.07 -16.64
CA VAL A 75 -6.02 3.78 -16.06
C VAL A 75 -4.49 3.58 -16.08
N PHE A 76 -3.97 2.84 -15.11
CA PHE A 76 -2.56 2.44 -15.04
C PHE A 76 -2.26 1.30 -16.01
N ALA A 77 -3.03 0.21 -15.92
CA ALA A 77 -2.93 -0.96 -16.79
C ALA A 77 -4.31 -1.39 -17.29
N LYS A 78 -4.39 -1.75 -18.58
CA LYS A 78 -5.55 -2.36 -19.24
C LYS A 78 -5.06 -3.43 -20.22
N SER A 79 -5.95 -4.35 -20.58
CA SER A 79 -5.69 -5.34 -21.63
C SER A 79 -5.43 -4.64 -22.96
N CYS A 80 -4.38 -5.04 -23.67
CA CYS A 80 -4.10 -4.59 -25.04
C CYS A 80 -5.05 -5.19 -26.08
N ASN A 81 -5.95 -6.11 -25.66
CA ASN A 81 -7.01 -6.64 -26.52
C ASN A 81 -8.21 -5.70 -26.63
N LEU A 82 -8.25 -4.62 -25.83
CA LEU A 82 -9.32 -3.62 -25.86
C LEU A 82 -8.98 -2.47 -26.84
N PRO A 83 -9.97 -1.90 -27.55
CA PRO A 83 -9.76 -0.72 -28.39
C PRO A 83 -9.18 0.48 -27.63
N ASP A 84 -8.60 1.43 -28.37
CA ASP A 84 -8.07 2.68 -27.82
C ASP A 84 -9.12 3.42 -26.98
N GLY A 85 -8.74 3.92 -25.80
CA GLY A 85 -9.63 4.65 -24.89
C GLY A 85 -10.61 3.77 -24.11
N VAL A 86 -10.80 2.50 -24.48
CA VAL A 86 -11.74 1.58 -23.83
C VAL A 86 -11.05 0.84 -22.70
N ILE A 87 -11.43 1.12 -21.45
CA ILE A 87 -10.79 0.50 -20.27
C ILE A 87 -11.48 -0.76 -19.76
N ASN A 88 -12.70 -1.06 -20.23
CA ASN A 88 -13.46 -2.21 -19.75
C ASN A 88 -13.74 -3.17 -20.89
N HIS A 89 -13.74 -4.47 -20.59
CA HIS A 89 -14.52 -5.41 -21.40
C HIS A 89 -15.99 -5.04 -21.27
N ASP A 90 -16.61 -4.72 -22.40
CA ASP A 90 -18.03 -4.42 -22.51
C ASP A 90 -18.66 -5.48 -23.40
N ASN A 91 -19.36 -6.43 -22.77
CA ASN A 91 -20.12 -7.46 -23.44
C ASN A 91 -21.56 -7.41 -22.92
N PRO A 92 -22.58 -7.31 -23.79
CA PRO A 92 -24.00 -7.31 -23.39
C PRO A 92 -24.41 -8.51 -22.51
N ALA A 93 -23.71 -9.64 -22.61
CA ALA A 93 -23.93 -10.83 -21.78
C ALA A 93 -23.19 -10.82 -20.43
N GLY A 94 -22.44 -9.75 -20.12
CA GLY A 94 -21.62 -9.63 -18.92
C GLY A 94 -20.36 -10.50 -18.90
N PHE A 95 -20.01 -11.10 -20.04
CA PHE A 95 -18.85 -11.98 -20.15
C PHE A 95 -17.54 -11.18 -20.19
N VAL A 96 -16.60 -11.54 -19.31
CA VAL A 96 -15.23 -11.04 -19.27
C VAL A 96 -14.28 -12.23 -19.53
N PRO A 97 -13.39 -12.16 -20.53
CA PRO A 97 -12.48 -13.26 -20.84
C PRO A 97 -11.42 -13.47 -19.76
N VAL A 98 -10.94 -14.71 -19.63
CA VAL A 98 -9.68 -14.99 -18.93
C VAL A 98 -8.54 -14.65 -19.90
N GLU A 99 -7.62 -13.80 -19.46
CA GLU A 99 -6.52 -13.29 -20.30
C GLU A 99 -5.17 -13.59 -19.68
N LYS A 100 -4.09 -13.49 -20.46
CA LYS A 100 -2.74 -13.62 -19.91
C LYS A 100 -2.37 -12.30 -19.23
N LEU A 101 -1.62 -12.36 -18.13
CA LEU A 101 -1.09 -11.14 -17.53
C LEU A 101 -0.19 -10.36 -18.50
N ALA A 102 0.45 -11.06 -19.44
CA ALA A 102 1.25 -10.46 -20.51
C ALA A 102 0.45 -9.51 -21.43
N ASP A 103 -0.87 -9.69 -21.52
CA ASP A 103 -1.76 -8.83 -22.30
C ASP A 103 -1.97 -7.46 -21.62
N TYR A 104 -1.61 -7.32 -20.33
CA TYR A 104 -1.70 -6.07 -19.58
C TYR A 104 -0.37 -5.32 -19.50
N GLY A 105 0.75 -6.02 -19.66
CA GLY A 105 2.08 -5.44 -19.46
C GLY A 105 3.19 -6.48 -19.43
N LEU A 106 4.43 -5.99 -19.46
CA LEU A 106 5.57 -6.82 -19.10
C LEU A 106 5.52 -7.06 -17.59
N TRP A 107 5.62 -8.31 -17.17
CA TRP A 107 5.58 -8.68 -15.77
C TRP A 107 6.75 -9.57 -15.39
N ALA A 108 7.11 -9.53 -14.10
CA ALA A 108 8.11 -10.39 -13.50
C ALA A 108 7.72 -10.74 -12.07
N VAL A 109 8.09 -11.92 -11.62
CA VAL A 109 8.19 -12.25 -10.21
C VAL A 109 9.65 -12.24 -9.83
N LEU A 110 9.96 -11.48 -8.79
CA LEU A 110 11.29 -11.26 -8.28
C LEU A 110 11.36 -11.72 -6.82
N GLY A 111 12.50 -12.22 -6.39
CA GLY A 111 12.73 -12.62 -5.00
C GLY A 111 14.07 -12.10 -4.49
N THR A 112 14.15 -11.80 -3.20
CA THR A 112 15.43 -11.40 -2.56
C THR A 112 16.35 -12.59 -2.39
N GLY A 113 15.80 -13.80 -2.18
CA GLY A 113 16.57 -15.03 -1.92
C GLY A 113 17.33 -15.04 -0.58
N ALA A 114 17.28 -13.94 0.15
CA ALA A 114 17.91 -13.73 1.45
C ALA A 114 17.07 -12.75 2.26
N ALA A 115 17.35 -12.68 3.56
CA ALA A 115 16.70 -11.75 4.48
C ALA A 115 16.95 -10.30 4.06
N ILE A 116 15.89 -9.49 4.00
CA ILE A 116 15.91 -8.06 3.72
C ILE A 116 16.63 -7.38 4.87
N THR A 117 17.61 -6.55 4.54
CA THR A 117 18.40 -5.78 5.51
C THR A 117 18.23 -4.28 5.27
N ALA A 118 18.78 -3.46 6.17
CA ALA A 118 18.76 -2.01 6.01
C ALA A 118 19.62 -1.55 4.81
N GLU A 119 20.67 -2.29 4.47
CA GLU A 119 21.56 -2.04 3.32
C GLU A 119 20.88 -2.33 1.98
N GLY A 120 19.84 -3.15 2.00
CA GLY A 120 19.06 -3.54 0.83
C GLY A 120 19.59 -4.80 0.16
N ILE A 121 18.65 -5.65 -0.29
CA ILE A 121 18.92 -6.89 -1.02
C ILE A 121 18.42 -6.76 -2.46
N PRO A 122 19.29 -6.96 -3.47
CA PRO A 122 18.90 -6.95 -4.87
C PRO A 122 17.82 -7.99 -5.18
N LEU A 123 16.83 -7.59 -5.97
CA LEU A 123 15.79 -8.48 -6.46
C LEU A 123 16.31 -9.33 -7.63
N LYS A 124 16.10 -10.65 -7.54
CA LYS A 124 16.50 -11.64 -8.55
C LYS A 124 15.28 -12.24 -9.22
N LEU A 125 15.40 -12.57 -10.50
CA LEU A 125 14.31 -13.10 -11.32
C LEU A 125 13.95 -14.52 -10.94
N VAL A 126 12.72 -14.72 -10.48
CA VAL A 126 12.08 -16.05 -10.32
C VAL A 126 11.52 -16.50 -11.67
N GLY A 127 10.87 -15.58 -12.38
CA GLY A 127 10.31 -15.81 -13.72
C GLY A 127 9.49 -14.60 -14.19
N GLY A 128 9.08 -14.58 -15.44
CA GLY A 128 8.45 -13.39 -16.03
C GLY A 128 7.96 -13.61 -17.44
N SER A 129 7.33 -12.58 -18.01
CA SER A 129 6.96 -12.55 -19.44
C SER A 129 8.14 -12.25 -20.37
N ALA A 130 9.31 -11.94 -19.82
CA ALA A 130 10.49 -11.53 -20.56
C ALA A 130 11.79 -11.97 -19.85
N THR A 131 12.92 -11.86 -20.54
CA THR A 131 14.24 -12.16 -19.96
C THR A 131 14.65 -11.10 -18.95
N GLY A 132 15.57 -11.45 -18.03
CA GLY A 132 16.10 -10.49 -17.05
C GLY A 132 16.77 -9.26 -17.67
N GLY A 133 17.29 -9.36 -18.90
CA GLY A 133 17.81 -8.23 -19.67
C GLY A 133 16.71 -7.28 -20.17
N ALA A 134 15.63 -7.83 -20.75
CA ALA A 134 14.50 -7.01 -21.20
C ALA A 134 13.77 -6.32 -20.03
N ILE A 135 13.72 -6.99 -18.86
CA ILE A 135 13.20 -6.39 -17.63
C ILE A 135 14.11 -5.24 -17.18
N ALA A 136 15.42 -5.46 -17.10
CA ALA A 136 16.39 -4.42 -16.70
C ALA A 136 16.36 -3.19 -17.63
N GLN A 137 16.31 -3.42 -18.95
CA GLN A 137 16.20 -2.33 -19.94
C GLN A 137 14.95 -1.49 -19.72
N ARG A 138 13.80 -2.13 -19.46
CA ARG A 138 12.55 -1.39 -19.21
C ARG A 138 12.55 -0.66 -17.87
N LEU A 139 13.30 -1.16 -16.89
CA LEU A 139 13.54 -0.50 -15.61
C LEU A 139 14.61 0.60 -15.71
N GLY A 140 15.46 0.61 -16.73
CA GLY A 140 16.61 1.51 -16.83
C GLY A 140 17.55 1.43 -15.62
N GLY A 141 17.62 0.27 -14.95
CA GLY A 141 18.28 0.15 -13.65
C GLY A 141 17.95 -1.15 -12.92
N SER A 142 18.21 -1.17 -11.61
CA SER A 142 18.02 -2.34 -10.75
C SER A 142 17.08 -2.05 -9.58
N LEU A 143 16.41 -3.10 -9.08
CA LEU A 143 15.52 -3.03 -7.93
C LEU A 143 16.08 -3.81 -6.76
N ALA A 144 15.83 -3.33 -5.54
CA ALA A 144 16.16 -3.97 -4.28
C ALA A 144 15.04 -3.75 -3.25
N LEU A 145 14.95 -4.62 -2.25
CA LEU A 145 14.15 -4.39 -1.05
C LEU A 145 15.06 -4.06 0.12
N ARG A 146 14.68 -3.08 0.94
CA ARG A 146 15.42 -2.70 2.15
C ARG A 146 14.49 -2.48 3.34
N LEU A 147 15.02 -2.58 4.56
CA LEU A 147 14.33 -2.11 5.77
C LEU A 147 14.47 -0.58 5.89
N LEU A 148 13.39 0.09 6.30
CA LEU A 148 13.34 1.54 6.48
C LEU A 148 13.59 1.93 7.95
N THR A 149 14.41 2.96 8.14
CA THR A 149 14.74 3.53 9.45
C THR A 149 13.54 4.25 10.06
N GLY A 150 13.26 4.03 11.34
CA GLY A 150 12.16 4.67 12.07
C GLY A 150 10.84 3.89 12.08
N SER A 151 10.75 2.74 11.39
CA SER A 151 9.67 1.78 11.62
C SER A 151 9.96 0.98 12.89
N ALA A 152 8.99 0.93 13.81
CA ALA A 152 9.08 0.21 15.10
C ALA A 152 9.27 -1.32 14.98
N VAL A 153 9.30 -1.83 13.75
CA VAL A 153 9.22 -3.26 13.40
C VAL A 153 10.61 -3.94 13.36
N VAL A 154 11.71 -3.22 13.56
CA VAL A 154 13.05 -3.83 13.60
C VAL A 154 13.35 -4.42 14.99
N ALA A 155 12.54 -5.38 15.40
CA ALA A 155 12.88 -6.31 16.45
C ALA A 155 12.43 -7.70 16.02
N THR A 156 13.38 -8.49 15.50
CA THR A 156 13.42 -9.97 15.52
C THR A 156 12.98 -10.81 14.30
N GLY A 157 12.71 -10.24 13.11
CA GLY A 157 12.45 -11.00 11.87
C GLY A 157 13.51 -10.85 10.76
N THR A 158 13.90 -11.95 10.10
CA THR A 158 14.69 -12.05 8.87
C THR A 158 13.82 -12.18 7.60
N ALA A 159 13.26 -11.08 7.08
CA ALA A 159 12.23 -11.07 6.01
C ALA A 159 12.76 -11.47 4.65
N VAL A 160 12.32 -12.59 4.07
CA VAL A 160 12.55 -12.84 2.63
C VAL A 160 11.36 -12.29 1.85
N GLY A 161 11.63 -11.44 0.85
CA GLY A 161 10.59 -10.78 0.05
C GLY A 161 10.45 -11.40 -1.33
N THR A 162 9.19 -11.64 -1.73
CA THR A 162 8.80 -11.92 -3.12
C THR A 162 7.98 -10.74 -3.63
N VAL A 163 8.30 -10.27 -4.84
CA VAL A 163 7.63 -9.13 -5.49
C VAL A 163 7.05 -9.59 -6.83
N ALA A 164 5.77 -9.34 -7.08
CA ALA A 164 5.24 -9.32 -8.44
C ALA A 164 5.34 -7.90 -8.98
N LEU A 165 5.96 -7.74 -10.14
CA LEU A 165 6.16 -6.48 -10.87
C LEU A 165 5.31 -6.50 -12.14
N LEU A 166 4.62 -5.39 -12.41
CA LEU A 166 3.94 -5.14 -13.69
C LEU A 166 4.32 -3.76 -14.24
N MET A 167 4.78 -3.74 -15.48
CA MET A 167 5.06 -2.54 -16.26
C MET A 167 4.08 -2.48 -17.44
N PRO A 168 3.08 -1.58 -17.42
CA PRO A 168 2.03 -1.53 -18.44
C PRO A 168 2.61 -1.25 -19.81
N ASN A 169 1.99 -1.81 -20.86
CA ASN A 169 2.44 -1.72 -22.26
C ASN A 169 2.32 -0.34 -22.92
N THR A 170 2.43 0.75 -22.16
CA THR A 170 2.31 2.14 -22.65
C THR A 170 3.21 2.49 -23.84
N SER A 171 4.38 1.86 -23.96
CA SER A 171 5.30 2.08 -25.10
C SER A 171 5.09 1.11 -26.27
N LEU A 172 4.61 -0.11 -26.00
CA LEU A 172 4.44 -1.17 -27.03
C LEU A 172 3.03 -1.17 -27.63
N SER A 173 2.05 -0.74 -26.85
CA SER A 173 0.64 -0.58 -27.21
C SER A 173 0.18 0.74 -26.60
N PRO A 174 0.50 1.89 -27.24
CA PRO A 174 0.03 3.19 -26.78
C PRO A 174 -1.49 3.25 -26.77
N ASP A 175 -2.05 3.89 -25.74
CA ASP A 175 -3.50 4.03 -25.57
C ASP A 175 -3.83 5.36 -24.89
N SER A 176 -4.89 6.03 -25.35
CA SER A 176 -5.36 7.31 -24.83
C SER A 176 -5.95 7.24 -23.42
N ALA A 177 -6.28 6.04 -22.93
CA ALA A 177 -6.77 5.82 -21.58
C ALA A 177 -5.67 5.78 -20.52
N PHE A 178 -4.38 5.65 -20.88
CA PHE A 178 -3.33 5.58 -19.86
C PHE A 178 -3.17 6.91 -19.13
N TYR A 179 -2.86 6.83 -17.83
CA TYR A 179 -2.38 8.01 -17.10
C TYR A 179 -1.12 8.58 -17.76
N LYS A 180 -1.08 9.91 -17.84
CA LYS A 180 0.14 10.67 -18.13
C LYS A 180 0.99 10.78 -16.88
N ASN A 181 2.31 10.91 -17.05
CA ASN A 181 3.26 10.95 -15.93
C ASN A 181 2.95 12.07 -14.93
N GLU A 182 2.51 13.23 -15.41
CA GLU A 182 2.21 14.41 -14.58
C GLU A 182 0.96 14.19 -13.71
N GLN A 183 0.07 13.28 -14.12
CA GLN A 183 -1.16 13.01 -13.38
C GLN A 183 -0.89 12.21 -12.10
N TYR A 184 0.12 11.34 -12.08
CA TYR A 184 0.43 10.53 -10.88
C TYR A 184 0.82 11.38 -9.67
N ALA A 185 1.36 12.58 -9.89
CA ALA A 185 1.73 13.49 -8.80
C ALA A 185 0.54 13.94 -7.94
N ALA A 186 -0.69 13.87 -8.49
CA ALA A 186 -1.92 14.29 -7.83
C ALA A 186 -2.81 13.11 -7.39
N LEU A 187 -2.34 11.86 -7.50
CA LEU A 187 -3.11 10.67 -7.17
C LEU A 187 -2.64 10.09 -5.83
N ASP A 188 -3.56 9.95 -4.88
CA ASP A 188 -3.36 9.10 -3.70
C ASP A 188 -3.63 7.61 -4.05
N ALA A 189 -4.53 7.38 -5.01
CA ALA A 189 -4.83 6.07 -5.56
C ALA A 189 -5.05 6.13 -7.08
N GLY A 190 -4.52 5.14 -7.78
CA GLY A 190 -4.58 5.01 -9.23
C GLY A 190 -5.51 3.88 -9.64
N ARG A 191 -6.30 4.10 -10.69
CA ARG A 191 -7.17 3.08 -11.27
C ARG A 191 -6.34 2.07 -12.06
N THR A 192 -6.57 0.78 -11.88
CA THR A 192 -5.97 -0.29 -12.69
C THR A 192 -7.05 -1.30 -13.09
N ARG A 193 -6.89 -2.01 -14.21
CA ARG A 193 -7.78 -3.10 -14.65
C ARG A 193 -7.28 -4.49 -14.27
N VAL A 194 -6.10 -4.56 -13.68
CA VAL A 194 -5.52 -5.79 -13.17
C VAL A 194 -4.89 -5.54 -11.80
N ARG A 195 -5.14 -6.46 -10.87
CA ARG A 195 -4.39 -6.57 -9.61
C ARG A 195 -3.87 -8.00 -9.47
N ILE A 196 -2.60 -8.13 -9.09
CA ILE A 196 -1.87 -9.39 -9.06
C ILE A 196 -1.73 -9.84 -7.61
N ASN A 197 -1.94 -11.11 -7.33
CA ASN A 197 -1.52 -11.74 -6.08
C ASN A 197 -0.30 -12.61 -6.37
N VAL A 198 0.65 -12.63 -5.44
CA VAL A 198 1.81 -13.52 -5.46
C VAL A 198 2.03 -14.13 -4.09
N LYS A 199 2.30 -15.42 -4.05
CA LYS A 199 2.54 -16.22 -2.85
C LYS A 199 3.65 -17.22 -3.12
N THR A 200 4.60 -17.34 -2.20
CA THR A 200 5.54 -18.46 -2.19
C THR A 200 4.88 -19.63 -1.46
N LEU A 201 4.79 -20.79 -2.07
CA LEU A 201 4.24 -21.97 -1.43
C LEU A 201 5.29 -22.62 -0.53
N PRO A 202 4.86 -23.46 0.43
CA PRO A 202 5.80 -24.11 1.34
C PRO A 202 6.85 -24.96 0.60
N ASP A 203 6.56 -25.53 -0.56
CA ASP A 203 7.55 -26.27 -1.36
C ASP A 203 8.58 -25.37 -2.09
N GLY A 204 8.53 -24.05 -1.87
CA GLY A 204 9.38 -23.06 -2.54
C GLY A 204 8.88 -22.63 -3.92
N SER A 205 7.80 -23.23 -4.42
CA SER A 205 7.17 -22.78 -5.66
C SER A 205 6.48 -21.44 -5.49
N VAL A 206 6.30 -20.69 -6.57
CA VAL A 206 5.56 -19.42 -6.51
C VAL A 206 4.23 -19.59 -7.21
N ASN A 207 3.16 -19.29 -6.47
CA ASN A 207 1.81 -19.18 -7.00
C ASN A 207 1.50 -17.70 -7.26
N ALA A 208 1.12 -17.38 -8.49
CA ALA A 208 0.74 -16.03 -8.87
C ALA A 208 -0.43 -16.05 -9.85
N TYR A 209 -1.36 -15.12 -9.65
CA TYR A 209 -2.58 -14.97 -10.45
C TYR A 209 -3.03 -13.51 -10.41
N GLY A 210 -3.72 -13.07 -11.46
CA GLY A 210 -4.31 -11.75 -11.55
C GLY A 210 -5.83 -11.79 -11.42
N PHE A 211 -6.42 -10.69 -10.97
CA PHE A 211 -7.84 -10.42 -11.08
C PHE A 211 -8.09 -9.23 -11.98
N TYR A 212 -9.04 -9.39 -12.90
CA TYR A 212 -9.64 -8.27 -13.60
C TYR A 212 -10.51 -7.49 -12.62
N THR A 213 -10.31 -6.18 -12.57
CA THR A 213 -10.97 -5.32 -11.57
C THR A 213 -12.17 -4.56 -12.11
N GLY A 214 -12.33 -4.52 -13.45
CA GLY A 214 -13.37 -3.73 -14.09
C GLY A 214 -14.76 -4.15 -13.63
N GLY A 215 -15.59 -3.17 -13.27
CA GLY A 215 -16.94 -3.41 -12.75
C GLY A 215 -17.01 -3.70 -11.25
N LYS A 216 -15.87 -3.78 -10.55
CA LYS A 216 -15.81 -3.99 -9.10
C LYS A 216 -15.04 -2.86 -8.41
N LYS A 217 -15.76 -1.77 -8.09
CA LYS A 217 -15.19 -0.49 -7.61
C LYS A 217 -14.13 -0.64 -6.52
N ASP A 218 -14.36 -1.52 -5.54
CA ASP A 218 -13.43 -1.75 -4.42
C ASP A 218 -12.08 -2.36 -4.85
N TRP A 219 -11.99 -2.89 -6.07
CA TRP A 219 -10.79 -3.50 -6.64
C TRP A 219 -10.08 -2.58 -7.62
N GLU A 220 -10.78 -1.59 -8.18
CA GLU A 220 -10.28 -0.79 -9.30
C GLU A 220 -9.17 0.16 -8.91
N PHE A 221 -9.04 0.52 -7.63
CA PHE A 221 -8.08 1.50 -7.14
C PHE A 221 -7.01 0.86 -6.25
N VAL A 222 -5.76 1.27 -6.47
CA VAL A 222 -4.58 0.84 -5.73
C VAL A 222 -3.80 2.09 -5.28
N PRO A 223 -3.18 2.10 -4.08
CA PRO A 223 -2.37 3.23 -3.63
C PRO A 223 -1.29 3.63 -4.64
N VAL A 224 -1.08 4.94 -4.80
CA VAL A 224 0.03 5.49 -5.58
C VAL A 224 1.06 6.05 -4.63
N ILE A 225 2.28 5.54 -4.70
CA ILE A 225 3.37 5.87 -3.80
C ILE A 225 4.46 6.59 -4.60
N LYS A 226 4.78 7.80 -4.19
CA LYS A 226 5.90 8.57 -4.76
C LYS A 226 7.22 8.00 -4.26
N ALA A 227 8.08 7.58 -5.18
CA ALA A 227 9.48 7.28 -4.85
C ALA A 227 10.25 8.57 -4.57
N LYS A 228 10.91 8.63 -3.41
CA LYS A 228 11.72 9.77 -2.97
C LYS A 228 13.17 9.54 -3.36
N LYS A 229 13.81 10.58 -3.91
CA LYS A 229 15.23 10.53 -4.23
C LYS A 229 16.06 10.55 -2.94
N GLU A 230 16.96 9.59 -2.78
CA GLU A 230 17.93 9.46 -1.69
C GLU A 230 19.31 9.22 -2.29
N GLY A 231 20.14 10.26 -2.35
CA GLY A 231 21.40 10.21 -3.09
C GLY A 231 21.16 9.90 -4.56
N GLU A 232 21.76 8.82 -5.05
CA GLU A 232 21.63 8.32 -6.42
C GLU A 232 20.48 7.31 -6.60
N GLN A 233 19.74 7.00 -5.53
CA GLN A 233 18.66 6.01 -5.54
C GLN A 233 17.30 6.65 -5.37
N PHE A 234 16.24 5.90 -5.68
CA PHE A 234 14.87 6.26 -5.38
C PHE A 234 14.24 5.21 -4.49
N VAL A 235 13.57 5.66 -3.43
CA VAL A 235 12.99 4.77 -2.42
C VAL A 235 11.51 5.06 -2.27
N ALA A 236 10.70 4.02 -2.39
CA ALA A 236 9.29 4.06 -2.06
C ALA A 236 9.05 3.20 -0.81
N ASP A 237 8.37 3.76 0.19
CA ASP A 237 7.88 3.00 1.33
C ASP A 237 6.67 2.19 0.87
N ILE A 238 6.82 0.88 0.83
CA ILE A 238 5.77 -0.02 0.34
C ILE A 238 4.97 -0.62 1.50
N GLY A 239 5.23 -0.15 2.73
CA GLY A 239 4.65 -0.56 4.01
C GLY A 239 5.50 -1.60 4.75
N ASN A 240 5.15 -1.88 6.02
CA ASN A 240 5.86 -2.82 6.92
C ASN A 240 7.28 -2.43 7.27
N GLY A 241 7.62 -1.16 7.14
CA GLY A 241 9.01 -0.74 7.21
C GLY A 241 9.87 -1.36 6.12
N ILE A 242 9.28 -1.84 5.02
CA ILE A 242 10.00 -2.32 3.84
C ILE A 242 9.88 -1.24 2.76
N GLY A 243 11.03 -0.89 2.18
CA GLY A 243 11.12 0.01 1.05
C GLY A 243 11.52 -0.71 -0.23
N LEU A 244 10.90 -0.35 -1.35
CA LEU A 244 11.41 -0.66 -2.68
C LEU A 244 12.45 0.40 -3.05
N THR A 245 13.66 -0.04 -3.36
CA THR A 245 14.73 0.82 -3.87
C THR A 245 14.91 0.58 -5.35
N TRP A 246 14.92 1.65 -6.14
CA TRP A 246 15.35 1.63 -7.53
C TRP A 246 16.67 2.39 -7.66
N THR A 247 17.65 1.75 -8.27
CA THR A 247 18.95 2.36 -8.60
C THR A 247 19.04 2.50 -10.12
N PRO A 248 18.99 3.73 -10.66
CA PRO A 248 19.18 3.98 -12.09
C PRO A 248 20.54 3.44 -12.56
N ALA A 249 20.59 2.91 -13.78
CA ALA A 249 21.85 2.66 -14.46
C ALA A 249 22.47 3.99 -14.94
N ALA A 250 23.80 4.04 -15.04
CA ALA A 250 24.48 5.20 -15.63
C ALA A 250 24.08 5.43 -17.09
N ASP A 251 23.87 4.33 -17.82
CA ASP A 251 23.27 4.29 -19.14
C ASP A 251 22.11 3.28 -19.13
N PRO A 252 20.85 3.68 -19.39
CA PRO A 252 19.71 2.77 -19.48
C PRO A 252 19.89 1.64 -20.50
N ASP A 253 20.66 1.87 -21.57
CA ASP A 253 20.91 0.87 -22.61
C ASP A 253 21.92 -0.21 -22.16
N ASP A 254 22.74 0.11 -21.14
CA ASP A 254 23.71 -0.79 -20.49
C ASP A 254 23.27 -1.18 -19.07
N ALA A 255 21.95 -1.21 -18.82
CA ALA A 255 21.42 -1.59 -17.52
C ALA A 255 21.83 -3.03 -17.14
N PRO A 256 22.35 -3.25 -15.91
CA PRO A 256 22.72 -4.59 -15.45
C PRO A 256 21.53 -5.54 -15.51
N LYS A 257 21.73 -6.72 -16.11
CA LYS A 257 20.68 -7.74 -16.22
C LYS A 257 20.16 -8.12 -14.83
N VAL A 258 18.85 -8.28 -14.70
CA VAL A 258 18.27 -8.89 -13.49
C VAL A 258 18.72 -10.35 -13.44
N PRO A 259 19.55 -10.75 -12.44
CA PRO A 259 20.07 -12.12 -12.36
C PRO A 259 18.95 -13.10 -11.99
N ALA A 260 19.04 -14.35 -12.43
CA ALA A 260 18.10 -15.40 -12.01
C ALA A 260 18.28 -15.72 -10.51
N LEU A 261 17.18 -16.04 -9.83
CA LEU A 261 17.25 -16.59 -8.49
C LEU A 261 17.60 -18.08 -8.57
N GLU A 262 18.74 -18.46 -8.00
CA GLU A 262 19.19 -19.85 -8.02
C GLU A 262 18.19 -20.78 -7.32
N GLY A 263 17.91 -21.93 -7.95
CA GLY A 263 16.96 -22.92 -7.43
C GLY A 263 15.49 -22.51 -7.52
N ALA A 264 15.16 -21.35 -8.09
CA ALA A 264 13.79 -20.94 -8.30
C ALA A 264 13.08 -21.90 -9.28
N PRO A 265 11.92 -22.46 -8.91
CA PRO A 265 11.16 -23.33 -9.81
C PRO A 265 10.55 -22.52 -10.96
N PRO A 266 10.29 -23.18 -12.11
CA PRO A 266 9.71 -22.51 -13.27
C PRO A 266 8.31 -21.97 -12.94
N LEU A 267 8.08 -20.71 -13.29
CA LEU A 267 6.78 -20.06 -13.13
C LEU A 267 5.84 -20.41 -14.30
N PRO A 268 4.62 -20.90 -14.03
CA PRO A 268 3.63 -21.10 -15.08
C PRO A 268 3.14 -19.77 -15.65
N THR A 269 2.37 -19.85 -16.74
CA THR A 269 1.66 -18.68 -17.28
C THR A 269 0.73 -18.10 -16.22
N ILE A 270 0.88 -16.82 -15.92
CA ILE A 270 -0.01 -16.09 -15.01
C ILE A 270 -1.24 -15.62 -15.80
N TRP A 271 -2.41 -16.03 -15.32
CA TRP A 271 -3.71 -15.66 -15.88
C TRP A 271 -4.38 -14.56 -15.06
N VAL A 272 -5.14 -13.71 -15.74
CA VAL A 272 -6.01 -12.69 -15.17
C VAL A 272 -7.45 -13.21 -15.24
N TYR A 273 -8.03 -13.45 -14.07
CA TYR A 273 -9.35 -14.02 -13.94
C TYR A 273 -10.43 -12.96 -13.77
N PRO A 274 -11.62 -13.15 -14.37
CA PRO A 274 -12.75 -12.28 -14.11
C PRO A 274 -13.24 -12.45 -12.66
N PRO A 275 -13.90 -11.44 -12.08
CA PRO A 275 -14.39 -11.47 -10.69
C PRO A 275 -15.66 -12.33 -10.53
N THR A 276 -15.63 -13.60 -10.94
CA THR A 276 -16.77 -14.53 -10.93
C THR A 276 -16.58 -15.67 -9.93
N GLU A 277 -17.68 -16.27 -9.47
CA GLU A 277 -17.61 -17.46 -8.62
C GLU A 277 -16.91 -18.65 -9.30
N GLN A 278 -17.00 -18.74 -10.63
CA GLN A 278 -16.30 -19.78 -11.40
C GLN A 278 -14.77 -19.60 -11.30
N ALA A 279 -14.27 -18.37 -11.37
CA ALA A 279 -12.84 -18.09 -11.13
C ALA A 279 -12.42 -18.50 -9.71
N ASN A 280 -13.26 -18.23 -8.71
CA ASN A 280 -13.01 -18.60 -7.32
C ASN A 280 -12.98 -20.12 -7.09
N LYS A 281 -13.66 -20.92 -7.92
CA LYS A 281 -13.58 -22.39 -7.88
C LYS A 281 -12.30 -22.94 -8.50
N ILE A 282 -11.76 -22.23 -9.49
CA ILE A 282 -10.51 -22.59 -10.17
C ILE A 282 -9.31 -22.27 -9.27
N LEU A 283 -9.34 -21.12 -8.61
CA LEU A 283 -8.31 -20.69 -7.69
C LEU A 283 -8.58 -21.29 -6.31
N VAL A 284 -7.67 -22.11 -5.78
CA VAL A 284 -7.87 -22.71 -4.46
C VAL A 284 -7.65 -21.64 -3.37
N ASN A 285 -8.76 -21.14 -2.80
CA ASN A 285 -8.79 -20.10 -1.75
C ASN A 285 -8.00 -18.83 -2.11
N PRO A 286 -8.46 -18.07 -3.13
CA PRO A 286 -7.76 -16.87 -3.55
C PRO A 286 -7.86 -15.77 -2.50
N GLU A 287 -6.78 -15.01 -2.33
CA GLU A 287 -6.82 -13.72 -1.66
C GLU A 287 -7.25 -12.67 -2.67
N HIS A 288 -8.30 -11.93 -2.35
CA HIS A 288 -8.85 -10.91 -3.23
C HIS A 288 -8.29 -9.54 -2.90
N PRO A 289 -8.20 -8.61 -3.87
CA PRO A 289 -8.01 -7.21 -3.53
C PRO A 289 -9.05 -6.73 -2.50
N PRO A 290 -8.69 -5.95 -1.48
CA PRO A 290 -7.35 -5.41 -1.15
C PRO A 290 -6.60 -6.19 -0.04
N GLU A 291 -6.79 -7.51 0.07
CA GLU A 291 -6.28 -8.36 1.16
C GLU A 291 -4.76 -8.57 1.13
N TYR A 292 -4.10 -8.18 0.04
CA TYR A 292 -2.65 -8.21 -0.13
C TYR A 292 -2.09 -6.81 -0.40
N GLN A 293 -0.79 -6.64 -0.13
CA GLN A 293 -0.11 -5.37 -0.21
C GLN A 293 0.41 -5.11 -1.61
N ASP A 294 -0.14 -4.11 -2.27
CA ASP A 294 0.24 -3.68 -3.60
C ASP A 294 0.19 -2.16 -3.73
N ALA A 295 0.94 -1.65 -4.71
CA ALA A 295 1.05 -0.22 -4.94
C ALA A 295 1.46 0.05 -6.40
N ILE A 296 1.04 1.19 -6.92
CA ILE A 296 1.71 1.82 -8.06
C ILE A 296 2.81 2.70 -7.50
N ILE A 297 4.05 2.44 -7.91
CA ILE A 297 5.20 3.28 -7.59
C ILE A 297 5.40 4.27 -8.72
N TRP A 298 5.28 5.56 -8.39
CA TRP A 298 5.51 6.66 -9.31
C TRP A 298 6.88 7.29 -9.04
N PHE A 299 7.65 7.46 -10.11
CA PHE A 299 8.93 8.15 -10.09
C PHE A 299 8.77 9.55 -10.70
N PRO A 300 9.38 10.58 -10.12
CA PRO A 300 9.45 11.92 -10.72
C PRO A 300 9.89 11.87 -12.20
N ALA A 301 9.37 12.76 -13.04
CA ALA A 301 9.59 12.67 -14.49
C ALA A 301 11.07 12.76 -14.91
N ASP A 302 11.88 13.48 -14.13
CA ASP A 302 13.33 13.60 -14.28
C ASP A 302 14.09 12.29 -13.95
N ALA A 303 13.44 11.35 -13.27
CA ALA A 303 14.00 10.04 -12.96
C ALA A 303 14.08 9.12 -14.19
N GLY A 304 13.24 9.34 -15.22
CA GLY A 304 13.26 8.55 -16.46
C GLY A 304 12.58 7.19 -16.40
N LEU A 305 12.25 6.66 -15.22
CA LEU A 305 11.47 5.42 -15.07
C LEU A 305 9.96 5.72 -15.09
N LYS A 306 9.22 5.06 -15.98
CA LYS A 306 7.75 5.10 -15.96
C LYS A 306 7.19 4.38 -14.72
N PRO A 307 6.00 4.75 -14.23
CA PRO A 307 5.38 4.10 -13.07
C PRO A 307 5.27 2.59 -13.23
N ILE A 308 5.51 1.88 -12.13
CA ILE A 308 5.47 0.42 -12.05
C ILE A 308 4.45 -0.01 -11.00
N TYR A 309 3.81 -1.15 -11.18
CA TYR A 309 2.96 -1.75 -10.16
C TYR A 309 3.71 -2.88 -9.49
N ILE A 310 3.62 -2.92 -8.16
CA ILE A 310 4.24 -3.97 -7.36
C ILE A 310 3.23 -4.61 -6.43
N VAL A 311 3.47 -5.87 -6.09
CA VAL A 311 2.80 -6.57 -4.99
C VAL A 311 3.90 -7.15 -4.13
N LEU A 312 3.88 -6.85 -2.84
CA LEU A 312 4.82 -7.40 -1.88
C LEU A 312 4.18 -8.60 -1.19
N ASN A 313 4.86 -9.73 -1.24
CA ASN A 313 4.65 -10.81 -0.30
C ASN A 313 5.90 -10.99 0.57
N ALA A 314 5.78 -10.58 1.83
CA ALA A 314 6.79 -10.74 2.86
C ALA A 314 6.26 -11.66 3.98
N ARG A 315 5.72 -12.84 3.63
CA ARG A 315 5.18 -13.82 4.60
C ARG A 315 5.85 -15.19 4.55
N TYR A 316 7.17 -15.23 4.39
CA TYR A 316 7.92 -16.50 4.34
C TYR A 316 9.21 -16.45 5.14
N GLU A 317 9.13 -15.82 6.31
CA GLU A 317 10.22 -15.94 7.25
C GLU A 317 10.16 -17.22 8.05
N PRO A 318 11.29 -17.92 8.19
CA PRO A 318 11.58 -18.68 9.37
C PRO A 318 11.42 -17.79 10.62
N GLY A 319 10.40 -18.03 11.44
CA GLY A 319 10.17 -17.29 12.66
C GLY A 319 9.90 -18.21 13.84
N GLY A 320 10.33 -17.77 15.03
CA GLY A 320 10.03 -18.45 16.27
C GLY A 320 8.68 -18.00 16.82
N VAL A 321 7.88 -18.93 17.33
CA VAL A 321 6.62 -18.56 17.99
C VAL A 321 6.90 -17.87 19.32
N THR A 322 6.32 -16.68 19.47
CA THR A 322 6.35 -15.86 20.70
C THR A 322 4.93 -15.64 21.22
N GLY A 323 4.78 -14.96 22.35
CA GLY A 323 3.48 -14.68 22.96
C GLY A 323 3.06 -15.72 24.00
N VAL A 324 2.05 -15.36 24.80
CA VAL A 324 1.57 -16.15 25.93
C VAL A 324 0.30 -16.93 25.58
N GLY A 325 -0.57 -16.36 24.74
CA GLY A 325 -1.94 -16.79 24.55
C GLY A 325 -2.83 -16.42 25.74
N GLU A 326 -4.12 -16.74 25.64
CA GLU A 326 -5.11 -16.47 26.70
C GLU A 326 -5.72 -17.75 27.27
N ASP A 327 -6.05 -17.72 28.55
CA ASP A 327 -6.82 -18.78 29.20
C ASP A 327 -8.29 -18.71 28.76
N VAL A 328 -8.71 -19.70 27.98
CA VAL A 328 -10.07 -19.79 27.45
C VAL A 328 -10.94 -20.69 28.33
N ALA A 329 -12.10 -20.18 28.74
CA ALA A 329 -13.09 -20.95 29.50
C ALA A 329 -14.28 -21.35 28.61
N GLY A 330 -14.79 -22.58 28.78
CA GLY A 330 -15.94 -23.07 28.04
C GLY A 330 -15.62 -23.44 26.59
N ILE A 331 -16.53 -23.11 25.66
CA ILE A 331 -16.37 -23.43 24.23
C ILE A 331 -15.47 -22.38 23.60
N TRP A 332 -14.24 -22.76 23.26
CA TRP A 332 -13.20 -21.85 22.76
C TRP A 332 -13.66 -21.06 21.53
N LEU A 333 -14.16 -21.76 20.50
CA LEU A 333 -14.55 -21.11 19.23
C LEU A 333 -15.96 -20.50 19.24
N ALA A 334 -16.61 -20.37 20.40
CA ALA A 334 -17.92 -19.72 20.48
C ALA A 334 -17.85 -18.22 20.15
N GLY A 335 -16.74 -17.55 20.51
CA GLY A 335 -16.51 -16.12 20.24
C GLY A 335 -15.90 -15.80 18.87
N ALA A 336 -15.52 -16.81 18.09
CA ALA A 336 -14.80 -16.63 16.82
C ALA A 336 -15.62 -15.86 15.75
N GLY A 337 -16.95 -15.77 15.90
CA GLY A 337 -17.83 -15.00 15.02
C GLY A 337 -18.05 -13.55 15.43
N THR A 338 -17.36 -13.05 16.46
CA THR A 338 -17.59 -11.73 17.06
C THR A 338 -16.29 -10.99 17.35
N GLY A 339 -16.33 -9.66 17.43
CA GLY A 339 -15.18 -8.84 17.82
C GLY A 339 -13.95 -9.10 16.95
N LEU A 340 -12.81 -9.33 17.58
CA LEU A 340 -11.54 -9.72 16.91
C LEU A 340 -11.37 -11.24 16.79
N GLY A 341 -12.38 -12.04 17.13
CA GLY A 341 -12.31 -13.50 17.12
C GLY A 341 -11.96 -14.12 18.47
N ALA A 342 -11.67 -15.42 18.46
CA ALA A 342 -11.26 -16.17 19.64
C ALA A 342 -9.73 -16.13 19.80
N PRO A 343 -9.19 -15.79 20.98
CA PRO A 343 -7.75 -15.73 21.18
C PRO A 343 -7.10 -17.11 21.09
N ILE A 344 -5.78 -17.16 20.90
CA ILE A 344 -5.02 -18.41 20.93
C ILE A 344 -4.96 -18.94 22.37
N PRO A 345 -5.39 -20.18 22.67
CA PRO A 345 -5.34 -20.72 24.01
C PRO A 345 -3.90 -20.84 24.53
N THR A 346 -3.63 -20.44 25.78
CA THR A 346 -2.30 -20.54 26.41
C THR A 346 -1.71 -21.95 26.31
N ARG A 347 -2.53 -22.99 26.50
CA ARG A 347 -2.12 -24.40 26.34
C ARG A 347 -1.63 -24.77 24.93
N ILE A 348 -2.11 -24.07 23.90
CA ILE A 348 -1.65 -24.27 22.51
C ILE A 348 -0.43 -23.40 22.24
N ALA A 349 -0.43 -22.17 22.75
CA ALA A 349 0.74 -21.31 22.72
C ALA A 349 1.97 -21.99 23.34
N ASP A 350 1.83 -22.59 24.52
CA ASP A 350 2.89 -23.30 25.24
C ASP A 350 3.50 -24.44 24.42
N VAL A 351 2.68 -25.18 23.66
CA VAL A 351 3.15 -26.25 22.79
C VAL A 351 4.02 -25.69 21.66
N LEU A 352 3.63 -24.56 21.08
CA LEU A 352 4.27 -23.99 19.90
C LEU A 352 5.42 -23.03 20.24
N ARG A 353 5.44 -22.45 21.44
CA ARG A 353 6.38 -21.39 21.84
C ARG A 353 7.83 -21.83 21.65
N GLY A 354 8.62 -20.96 21.02
CA GLY A 354 10.02 -21.21 20.70
C GLY A 354 10.26 -22.17 19.53
N GLN A 355 9.23 -22.85 19.02
CA GLN A 355 9.36 -23.61 17.77
C GLN A 355 9.55 -22.64 16.61
N LYS A 356 10.41 -23.01 15.67
CA LYS A 356 10.67 -22.25 14.45
C LYS A 356 9.91 -22.83 13.29
N PHE A 357 9.16 -21.99 12.58
CA PHE A 357 8.41 -22.37 11.39
C PHE A 357 8.96 -21.61 10.20
N ARG A 358 9.24 -22.34 9.11
CA ARG A 358 9.77 -21.78 7.86
C ARG A 358 8.80 -20.83 7.13
N ASP A 359 7.50 -21.00 7.38
CA ASP A 359 6.41 -20.22 6.81
C ASP A 359 5.15 -20.33 7.69
N PHE A 360 4.22 -19.39 7.50
CA PHE A 360 2.99 -19.33 8.29
C PHE A 360 2.04 -20.51 8.03
N ASP A 361 2.14 -21.16 6.87
CA ASP A 361 1.33 -22.35 6.56
C ASP A 361 1.78 -23.58 7.37
N THR A 362 3.08 -23.74 7.56
CA THR A 362 3.67 -24.78 8.40
C THR A 362 3.31 -24.51 9.87
N PHE A 363 3.35 -23.24 10.31
CA PHE A 363 2.82 -22.84 11.61
C PHE A 363 1.33 -23.19 11.74
N ARG A 364 0.49 -22.82 10.77
CA ARG A 364 -0.96 -23.08 10.78
C ARG A 364 -1.26 -24.58 10.87
N ALA A 365 -0.50 -25.41 10.15
CA ALA A 365 -0.65 -26.87 10.22
C ALA A 365 -0.25 -27.43 11.59
N ALA A 366 0.85 -26.93 12.18
CA ALA A 366 1.27 -27.30 13.52
C ALA A 366 0.27 -26.82 14.59
N PHE A 367 -0.26 -25.62 14.44
CA PHE A 367 -1.30 -25.04 15.30
C PHE A 367 -2.55 -25.93 15.35
N TRP A 368 -3.10 -26.30 14.20
CA TRP A 368 -4.30 -27.15 14.17
C TRP A 368 -4.01 -28.59 14.65
N THR A 369 -2.80 -29.10 14.43
CA THR A 369 -2.37 -30.37 15.00
C THR A 369 -2.27 -30.29 16.52
N ALA A 370 -1.72 -29.21 17.08
CA ALA A 370 -1.64 -28.99 18.52
C ALA A 370 -3.05 -28.92 19.16
N VAL A 371 -3.99 -28.20 18.54
CA VAL A 371 -5.41 -28.22 18.93
C VAL A 371 -6.00 -29.63 18.85
N GLY A 372 -5.64 -30.39 17.82
CA GLY A 372 -6.08 -31.78 17.65
C GLY A 372 -5.57 -32.74 18.73
N ASN A 373 -4.42 -32.42 19.32
CA ASN A 373 -3.76 -33.23 20.35
C ASN A 373 -4.13 -32.79 21.78
N ASP A 374 -4.75 -31.62 21.97
CA ASP A 374 -5.25 -31.19 23.28
C ASP A 374 -6.63 -31.82 23.56
N PRO A 375 -6.77 -32.70 24.58
CA PRO A 375 -8.02 -33.41 24.80
C PRO A 375 -9.22 -32.50 25.14
N GLU A 376 -8.97 -31.36 25.78
CA GLU A 376 -10.05 -30.45 26.21
C GLU A 376 -10.64 -29.70 25.01
N LEU A 377 -9.79 -29.16 24.13
CA LEU A 377 -10.20 -28.50 22.91
C LEU A 377 -10.70 -29.51 21.87
N PHE A 378 -10.01 -30.64 21.69
CA PHE A 378 -10.37 -31.67 20.72
C PHE A 378 -11.81 -32.20 20.94
N ASN A 379 -12.22 -32.32 22.21
CA ASN A 379 -13.55 -32.80 22.55
C ASN A 379 -14.68 -31.83 22.17
N GLN A 380 -14.39 -30.55 21.94
CA GLN A 380 -15.36 -29.54 21.51
C GLN A 380 -15.76 -29.70 20.03
N PHE A 381 -14.98 -30.44 19.24
CA PHE A 381 -15.21 -30.59 17.80
C PHE A 381 -16.02 -31.84 17.46
N LYS A 382 -16.82 -31.77 16.38
CA LYS A 382 -17.50 -32.94 15.80
C LYS A 382 -16.49 -33.89 15.12
N PRO A 383 -16.81 -35.20 14.95
CA PRO A 383 -15.88 -36.19 14.39
C PRO A 383 -15.19 -35.78 13.09
N ASN A 384 -15.92 -35.17 12.14
CA ASN A 384 -15.31 -34.70 10.88
C ASN A 384 -14.25 -33.63 11.10
N ASN A 385 -14.47 -32.70 12.03
CA ASN A 385 -13.50 -31.64 12.36
C ASN A 385 -12.32 -32.21 13.15
N ARG A 386 -12.56 -33.18 14.04
CA ARG A 386 -11.49 -33.91 14.74
C ARG A 386 -10.49 -34.54 13.76
N SER A 387 -11.00 -35.20 12.72
CA SER A 387 -10.14 -35.75 11.66
C SER A 387 -9.33 -34.68 10.92
N LYS A 388 -9.89 -33.48 10.69
CA LYS A 388 -9.16 -32.37 10.05
C LYS A 388 -8.03 -31.86 10.93
N LEU A 389 -8.29 -31.65 12.21
CA LEU A 389 -7.31 -31.17 13.18
C LEU A 389 -6.08 -32.08 13.24
N LEU A 390 -6.30 -33.40 13.35
CA LEU A 390 -5.21 -34.40 13.38
C LEU A 390 -4.39 -34.45 12.07
N ASN A 391 -4.92 -33.90 10.97
CA ASN A 391 -4.23 -33.78 9.69
C ASN A 391 -3.67 -32.36 9.44
N GLY A 392 -3.57 -31.52 10.48
CA GLY A 392 -3.09 -30.13 10.39
C GLY A 392 -4.01 -29.21 9.57
N LYS A 393 -5.29 -29.56 9.44
CA LYS A 393 -6.27 -28.79 8.64
C LYS A 393 -7.23 -28.04 9.56
N ALA A 394 -7.54 -26.80 9.18
CA ALA A 394 -8.54 -26.00 9.87
C ALA A 394 -9.90 -26.71 9.90
N PRO A 395 -10.61 -26.69 11.04
CA PRO A 395 -11.95 -27.25 11.16
C PRO A 395 -12.98 -26.38 10.43
N PHE A 396 -14.11 -26.97 10.04
CA PHE A 396 -15.23 -26.22 9.49
C PHE A 396 -15.95 -25.41 10.58
N ALA A 397 -16.27 -24.15 10.28
CA ALA A 397 -17.17 -23.31 11.04
C ALA A 397 -18.62 -23.78 10.90
N GLN A 398 -19.49 -23.27 11.76
CA GLN A 398 -20.93 -23.53 11.64
C GLN A 398 -21.46 -22.92 10.34
N ARG A 399 -22.45 -23.55 9.70
CA ARG A 399 -22.98 -23.09 8.40
C ARG A 399 -23.40 -21.61 8.36
N PRO A 400 -24.02 -21.03 9.41
CA PRO A 400 -24.36 -19.59 9.42
C PRO A 400 -23.15 -18.66 9.39
N GLU A 401 -21.97 -19.16 9.72
CA GLU A 401 -20.71 -18.44 9.84
C GLU A 401 -19.81 -18.59 8.60
N HIS A 402 -20.33 -19.23 7.55
CA HIS A 402 -19.64 -19.35 6.26
C HIS A 402 -19.73 -18.04 5.47
N ASN A 403 -18.74 -17.78 4.64
CA ASN A 403 -18.76 -16.71 3.63
C ASN A 403 -18.60 -17.35 2.25
N GLY A 404 -19.73 -17.63 1.59
CA GLY A 404 -19.73 -18.40 0.33
C GLY A 404 -19.18 -19.81 0.55
N GLU A 405 -18.20 -20.21 -0.28
CA GLU A 405 -17.52 -21.51 -0.13
C GLU A 405 -16.44 -21.50 0.97
N ASN A 406 -16.12 -20.33 1.54
CA ASN A 406 -15.22 -20.25 2.68
C ASN A 406 -15.96 -20.67 3.94
N ALA A 407 -15.62 -21.88 4.40
CA ALA A 407 -16.35 -22.59 5.43
C ALA A 407 -15.48 -23.00 6.62
N ARG A 408 -14.18 -22.68 6.61
CA ARG A 408 -13.23 -23.11 7.65
C ARG A 408 -12.83 -21.95 8.54
N TYR A 409 -12.56 -22.21 9.81
CA TYR A 409 -11.98 -21.20 10.67
C TYR A 409 -10.64 -20.72 10.12
N GLU A 410 -10.37 -19.43 10.29
CA GLU A 410 -9.19 -18.75 9.77
C GLU A 410 -8.39 -18.17 10.92
N ILE A 411 -7.07 -18.07 10.76
CA ILE A 411 -6.20 -17.40 11.72
C ILE A 411 -5.99 -15.98 11.20
N HIS A 412 -6.36 -14.98 12.00
CA HIS A 412 -6.30 -13.56 11.69
C HIS A 412 -5.25 -12.87 12.56
N HIS A 413 -4.46 -11.99 11.94
CA HIS A 413 -3.51 -11.10 12.63
C HIS A 413 -4.26 -9.87 13.14
N ILE A 414 -4.35 -9.67 14.45
CA ILE A 414 -5.09 -8.57 15.10
C ILE A 414 -4.49 -7.22 14.69
N GLU A 415 -3.20 -7.03 14.96
CA GLU A 415 -2.41 -6.02 14.28
C GLU A 415 -1.98 -6.62 12.95
N HIS A 416 -2.49 -6.03 11.87
CA HIS A 416 -2.13 -6.47 10.54
C HIS A 416 -0.62 -6.46 10.34
N ILE A 417 -0.12 -7.50 9.67
CA ILE A 417 1.30 -7.53 9.25
C ILE A 417 1.63 -6.26 8.47
N LYS A 418 0.70 -5.80 7.61
CA LYS A 418 0.81 -4.53 6.82
C LYS A 418 1.05 -3.25 7.68
N ASN A 419 0.76 -3.32 8.98
CA ASN A 419 0.86 -2.23 9.94
C ASN A 419 1.99 -2.45 10.96
N GLY A 420 2.80 -3.51 10.82
CA GLY A 420 3.88 -3.84 11.74
C GLY A 420 3.59 -4.97 12.72
N GLY A 421 2.42 -5.63 12.61
CA GLY A 421 2.08 -6.76 13.47
C GLY A 421 2.99 -7.97 13.29
N ALA A 422 3.39 -8.57 14.40
CA ALA A 422 4.28 -9.74 14.41
C ALA A 422 3.62 -10.98 13.78
N VAL A 423 4.41 -11.74 13.00
CA VAL A 423 3.91 -12.86 12.17
C VAL A 423 3.55 -14.09 13.01
N TYR A 424 4.40 -14.44 13.99
CA TYR A 424 4.32 -15.66 14.80
C TYR A 424 4.10 -15.38 16.30
N ASP A 425 3.74 -14.15 16.65
CA ASP A 425 3.33 -13.83 18.00
C ASP A 425 1.89 -14.26 18.20
N VAL A 426 1.65 -15.28 19.04
CA VAL A 426 0.30 -15.80 19.26
C VAL A 426 -0.64 -14.79 19.89
N ASP A 427 -0.11 -13.76 20.57
CA ASP A 427 -0.90 -12.68 21.15
C ASP A 427 -1.41 -11.71 20.07
N ASN A 428 -0.75 -11.71 18.91
CA ASN A 428 -1.21 -11.01 17.70
C ASN A 428 -2.14 -11.87 16.83
N LEU A 429 -2.48 -13.09 17.26
CA LEU A 429 -3.30 -14.03 16.47
C LEU A 429 -4.65 -14.27 17.11
N SER A 430 -5.65 -14.44 16.27
CA SER A 430 -7.01 -14.82 16.65
C SER A 430 -7.58 -15.84 15.67
N VAL A 431 -8.51 -16.66 16.13
CA VAL A 431 -9.29 -17.56 15.28
C VAL A 431 -10.65 -16.93 15.01
N VAL A 432 -10.95 -16.73 13.72
CA VAL A 432 -12.18 -16.07 13.26
C VAL A 432 -12.99 -17.00 12.37
N THR A 433 -14.31 -16.75 12.30
CA THR A 433 -15.15 -17.37 11.27
C THR A 433 -14.94 -16.66 9.92
N PRO A 434 -15.13 -17.36 8.79
CA PRO A 434 -15.05 -16.74 7.46
C PRO A 434 -15.90 -15.49 7.31
N LYS A 435 -17.13 -15.53 7.85
CA LYS A 435 -18.03 -14.39 7.84
C LYS A 435 -17.46 -13.22 8.63
N ARG A 436 -17.01 -13.45 9.87
CA ARG A 436 -16.47 -12.39 10.72
C ARG A 436 -15.16 -11.82 10.17
N HIS A 437 -14.30 -12.65 9.60
CA HIS A 437 -13.03 -12.20 9.04
C HIS A 437 -13.24 -11.14 7.94
N VAL A 438 -14.23 -11.34 7.09
CA VAL A 438 -14.61 -10.38 6.03
C VAL A 438 -15.18 -9.08 6.62
N GLU A 439 -15.93 -9.17 7.72
CA GLU A 439 -16.46 -8.00 8.42
C GLU A 439 -15.36 -7.16 9.06
N ILE A 440 -14.38 -7.78 9.72
CA ILE A 440 -13.20 -7.08 10.28
C ILE A 440 -12.48 -6.28 9.18
N HIS A 441 -12.19 -6.92 8.04
CA HIS A 441 -11.57 -6.23 6.90
C HIS A 441 -12.46 -5.16 6.23
N ARG A 442 -13.77 -5.16 6.48
CA ARG A 442 -14.68 -4.08 6.02
C ARG A 442 -14.70 -2.92 7.01
N GLU A 443 -14.66 -3.20 8.31
CA GLU A 443 -14.63 -2.22 9.39
C GLU A 443 -13.33 -1.39 9.33
N ASP A 444 -12.18 -2.05 9.11
CA ASP A 444 -10.86 -1.39 8.98
C ASP A 444 -10.70 -0.49 7.75
N ARG A 445 -11.68 -0.48 6.84
CA ARG A 445 -11.69 0.37 5.63
C ARG A 445 -12.45 1.68 5.81
N GLN A 446 -13.13 1.87 6.94
CA GLN A 446 -13.84 3.11 7.31
C GLN A 446 -12.94 4.00 8.17
#